data_AF-A0A9E2G7Y5-F1
#
_entry.id   AF-A0A9E2G7Y5-F1
#
_cell.length_a   1.000
_cell.length_b   1.000
_cell.length_c   1.000
_cell.angle_alpha   90.00
_cell.angle_beta   90.00
_cell.angle_gamma   90.00
#
_symmetry.space_group_name_H-M   'P 1'
#
loop_
_entity.id
_entity.type
_entity.pdbx_description
1 polymer ?
#
loop_
_entity_poly.entity_id
_entity_poly.type
_entity_poly.pdbx_seq_one_letter_code
_entity_poly.pdbx_strand_id
1 'polypeptide(L)'
;LDNTQKIDLALAEVKLADEALQKINIQLVDPGFSATVLEAQTKTKSLREAMEILGGLAKRLPNAMGFGIPQNYLFLNQNNNELRPTGGFIGSVALVELSHGQITNISADTSQRLDGQNKYSDLTLPDPLKAITSYYGIRDANWEPNFPTAVQTISKLYQQSGGGSIDGMIALTPEVVTDILAITGPIDLPKYKLQLSADNFVEKTQKQIEIADQNLHDNPKQILIDFMPVLMNRLMSANSRELRLVGQSLFNRLVSKDILIYFNDSQLEKVVATLGWSGEVRSVTPKEDYLYIVEANLGGNKSSASIARDIKLVTQVQASAVIQDSLTVRYTHTGSAIYPDGVNRNYMRVYLPMGSHITETIGQDVDTQVDIDSADGKTVVGFWLTVNPNETKEIRLDYTLPFELNFINSKADYTLQIQKQSGANRTVFSHYIEVADNMDLAVNSGSEAIRKDMTFSDRLDKDNTVTAVVRQYR
;
A
#
# COMPACT_ATOMS: atom_id res chain seq x y z
N LEU A 1 6.63 33.10 19.85
CA LEU A 1 7.08 31.96 19.01
C LEU A 1 5.88 31.44 18.26
N ASP A 2 5.92 31.48 16.93
CA ASP A 2 4.98 30.69 16.11
C ASP A 2 5.12 29.20 16.46
N ASN A 3 4.08 28.40 16.25
CA ASN A 3 4.08 26.97 16.57
C ASN A 3 5.23 26.22 15.90
N THR A 4 5.64 26.63 14.69
CA THR A 4 6.83 26.10 14.01
C THR A 4 8.10 26.26 14.86
N GLN A 5 8.31 27.44 15.44
CA GLN A 5 9.46 27.71 16.30
C GLN A 5 9.39 26.95 17.62
N LYS A 6 8.19 26.74 18.17
CA LYS A 6 7.99 25.91 19.37
C LYS A 6 8.32 24.45 19.11
N ILE A 7 7.92 23.92 17.95
CA ILE A 7 8.25 22.55 17.53
C ILE A 7 9.77 22.40 17.37
N ASP A 8 10.45 23.39 16.78
CA ASP A 8 11.91 23.36 16.63
C ASP A 8 12.65 23.33 17.97
N LEU A 9 12.22 24.14 18.95
CA LEU A 9 12.79 24.11 20.29
C LEU A 9 12.54 22.76 20.99
N ALA A 10 11.32 22.25 20.93
CA ALA A 10 10.98 20.96 21.51
C ALA A 10 11.76 19.81 20.86
N LEU A 11 11.95 19.83 19.54
CA LEU A 11 12.77 18.86 18.83
C LEU A 11 14.24 18.91 19.28
N ALA A 12 14.80 20.11 19.48
CA ALA A 12 16.16 20.26 19.98
C ALA A 12 16.34 19.63 21.37
N GLU A 13 15.39 19.85 22.28
CA GLU A 13 15.41 19.26 23.63
C GLU A 13 15.27 17.74 23.59
N VAL A 14 14.34 17.22 22.79
CA VAL A 14 14.14 15.76 22.63
C VAL A 14 15.37 15.10 22.03
N LYS A 15 16.03 15.75 21.06
CA LYS A 15 17.27 15.22 20.45
C LYS A 15 18.39 15.11 21.48
N LEU A 16 18.59 16.13 22.32
CA LEU A 16 19.58 16.08 23.40
C LEU A 16 19.28 14.97 24.42
N ALA A 17 18.01 14.78 24.77
CA ALA A 17 17.59 13.71 25.68
C ALA A 17 17.85 12.32 25.09
N ASP A 18 17.50 12.10 23.82
CA ASP A 18 17.77 10.84 23.12
C ASP A 18 19.28 10.56 23.05
N GLU A 19 20.09 11.52 22.59
CA GLU A 19 21.54 11.38 22.52
C GLU A 19 22.19 11.06 23.88
N ALA A 20 21.66 11.62 24.98
CA ALA A 20 22.13 11.32 26.32
C ALA A 20 21.77 9.90 26.76
N LEU A 21 20.54 9.44 26.49
CA LEU A 21 20.07 8.11 26.87
C LEU A 21 20.74 7.00 26.05
N GLN A 22 20.95 7.20 24.74
CA GLN A 22 21.60 6.19 23.88
C GLN A 22 23.06 5.91 24.27
N LYS A 23 23.72 6.83 24.99
CA LYS A 23 25.09 6.62 25.50
C LYS A 23 25.16 5.66 26.69
N ILE A 24 24.02 5.35 27.32
CA ILE A 24 23.99 4.42 28.46
C ILE A 24 24.18 2.99 27.94
N ASN A 25 25.29 2.36 28.31
CA ASN A 25 25.50 0.95 28.02
C ASN A 25 24.63 0.10 28.96
N ILE A 26 23.55 -0.45 28.42
CA ILE A 26 22.57 -1.24 29.16
C ILE A 26 23.16 -2.47 29.86
N GLN A 27 24.27 -3.02 29.34
CA GLN A 27 24.96 -4.16 29.94
C GLN A 27 25.70 -3.80 31.23
N LEU A 28 25.93 -2.51 31.47
CA LEU A 28 26.57 -1.97 32.67
C LEU A 28 25.55 -1.37 33.66
N VAL A 29 24.26 -1.38 33.30
CA VAL A 29 23.17 -0.94 34.18
C VAL A 29 22.81 -2.09 35.10
N ASP A 30 22.50 -1.78 36.36
CA ASP A 30 21.97 -2.76 37.30
C ASP A 30 20.76 -3.50 36.69
N PRO A 31 20.71 -4.86 36.78
CA PRO A 31 19.65 -5.65 36.15
C PRO A 31 18.22 -5.22 36.52
N GLY A 32 18.01 -4.65 37.71
CA GLY A 32 16.72 -4.13 38.16
C GLY A 32 16.24 -2.89 37.39
N PHE A 33 17.15 -2.19 36.69
CA PHE A 33 16.86 -0.97 35.92
C PHE A 33 17.10 -1.11 34.42
N SER A 34 17.75 -2.18 33.95
CA SER A 34 18.06 -2.37 32.52
C SER A 34 16.82 -2.28 31.63
N ALA A 35 15.70 -2.89 32.04
CA ALA A 35 14.44 -2.81 31.30
C ALA A 35 13.90 -1.37 31.20
N THR A 36 13.96 -0.60 32.29
CA THR A 36 13.54 0.81 32.32
C THR A 36 14.42 1.69 31.45
N VAL A 37 15.74 1.47 31.46
CA VAL A 37 16.67 2.20 30.58
C VAL A 37 16.42 1.87 29.11
N LEU A 38 16.18 0.60 28.78
CA LEU A 38 15.82 0.19 27.42
C LEU A 38 14.53 0.87 26.95
N GLU A 39 13.52 0.88 27.82
CA GLU A 39 12.24 1.53 27.55
C GLU A 39 12.41 3.04 27.34
N ALA A 40 13.23 3.70 28.17
CA ALA A 40 13.55 5.11 28.01
C ALA A 40 14.26 5.39 26.68
N GLN A 41 15.31 4.63 26.34
CA GLN A 41 16.01 4.71 25.05
C GLN A 41 15.06 4.51 23.87
N THR A 42 14.16 3.54 23.96
CA THR A 42 13.18 3.26 22.91
C THR A 42 12.19 4.42 22.75
N LYS A 43 11.60 4.89 23.86
CA LYS A 43 10.60 5.96 23.83
C LYS A 43 11.18 7.30 23.38
N THR A 44 12.39 7.66 23.81
CA THR A 44 13.01 8.93 23.38
C THR A 44 13.41 8.91 21.93
N LYS A 45 13.87 7.76 21.42
CA LYS A 45 14.12 7.59 19.98
C LYS A 45 12.84 7.78 19.17
N SER A 46 11.74 7.11 19.56
CA SER A 46 10.45 7.26 18.89
C SER A 46 9.90 8.68 18.98
N LEU A 47 10.05 9.35 20.14
CA LEU A 47 9.63 10.74 20.30
C LEU A 47 10.44 11.69 19.42
N ARG A 48 11.76 11.48 19.33
CA ARG A 48 12.64 12.26 18.44
C ARG A 48 12.18 12.12 17.00
N GLU A 49 11.99 10.89 16.52
CA GLU A 49 11.54 10.60 15.16
C GLU A 49 10.17 11.24 14.87
N ALA A 50 9.21 11.14 15.79
CA ALA A 50 7.90 11.78 15.67
C ALA A 50 8.00 13.32 15.60
N MET A 51 8.88 13.93 16.41
CA MET A 51 9.11 15.37 16.41
C MET A 51 9.84 15.86 15.15
N GLU A 52 10.76 15.07 14.60
CA GLU A 52 11.42 15.35 13.32
C GLU A 52 10.40 15.38 12.19
N ILE A 53 9.51 14.39 12.14
CA ILE A 53 8.39 14.33 11.19
C ILE A 53 7.46 15.54 11.35
N LEU A 54 7.02 15.83 12.58
CA LEU A 54 6.13 16.96 12.86
C LEU A 54 6.76 18.30 12.47
N GLY A 55 8.04 18.51 12.80
CA GLY A 55 8.79 19.71 12.43
C GLY A 55 8.95 19.84 10.91
N GLY A 56 9.22 18.73 10.22
CA GLY A 56 9.28 18.68 8.76
C GLY A 56 7.96 19.08 8.11
N LEU A 57 6.84 18.50 8.56
CA LEU A 57 5.50 18.83 8.08
C LEU A 57 5.14 20.29 8.36
N ALA A 58 5.31 20.77 9.61
CA ALA A 58 4.94 22.13 9.99
C ALA A 58 5.63 23.20 9.13
N LYS A 59 6.89 22.97 8.72
CA LYS A 59 7.67 23.90 7.88
C LYS A 59 7.29 23.88 6.40
N ARG A 60 6.65 22.82 5.92
CA ARG A 60 6.42 22.59 4.47
C ARG A 60 4.95 22.57 4.10
N LEU A 61 4.08 22.20 5.03
CA LEU A 61 2.64 22.14 4.82
C LEU A 61 2.05 23.47 4.34
N PRO A 62 2.46 24.67 4.81
CA PRO A 62 1.97 25.93 4.24
C PRO A 62 2.21 26.04 2.73
N ASN A 63 3.38 25.63 2.23
CA ASN A 63 3.66 25.64 0.79
C ASN A 63 2.84 24.59 0.04
N ALA A 64 2.71 23.38 0.59
CA ALA A 64 1.81 22.35 0.05
C ALA A 64 0.32 22.77 0.05
N MET A 65 -0.06 23.69 0.93
CA MET A 65 -1.39 24.29 0.96
C MET A 65 -1.53 25.54 0.08
N GLY A 66 -0.47 25.91 -0.66
CA GLY A 66 -0.51 27.02 -1.60
C GLY A 66 -0.33 28.41 -1.00
N PHE A 67 0.20 28.55 0.22
CA PHE A 67 0.50 29.87 0.82
C PHE A 67 1.68 30.60 0.17
N GLY A 68 2.56 29.88 -0.54
CA GLY A 68 3.66 30.46 -1.31
C GLY A 68 3.33 30.61 -2.79
N ILE A 69 3.17 29.47 -3.46
CA ILE A 69 2.73 29.37 -4.87
C ILE A 69 1.51 28.44 -4.92
N PRO A 70 0.52 28.69 -5.80
CA PRO A 70 -0.58 27.74 -6.00
C PRO A 70 -0.07 26.32 -6.26
N GLN A 71 -0.77 25.33 -5.74
CA GLN A 71 -0.42 23.92 -5.84
C GLN A 71 -1.49 23.14 -6.61
N ASN A 72 -1.06 22.23 -7.46
CA ASN A 72 -1.89 21.39 -8.30
C ASN A 72 -1.77 19.91 -7.88
N TYR A 73 -2.82 19.34 -7.31
CA TYR A 73 -2.83 17.93 -6.89
C TYR A 73 -3.73 17.10 -7.80
N LEU A 74 -3.18 16.02 -8.36
CA LEU A 74 -3.98 15.06 -9.12
C LEU A 74 -4.45 13.93 -8.22
N PHE A 75 -5.76 13.82 -8.05
CA PHE A 75 -6.41 12.74 -7.34
C PHE A 75 -6.72 11.61 -8.31
N LEU A 76 -6.32 10.38 -7.99
CA LEU A 76 -6.65 9.18 -8.76
C LEU A 76 -7.74 8.40 -8.02
N ASN A 77 -8.91 8.26 -8.66
CA ASN A 77 -9.98 7.42 -8.14
C ASN A 77 -9.81 6.00 -8.67
N GLN A 78 -9.36 5.09 -7.80
CA GLN A 78 -8.98 3.73 -8.14
C GLN A 78 -10.07 2.75 -7.72
N ASN A 79 -10.62 1.99 -8.67
CA ASN A 79 -11.58 0.93 -8.37
C ASN A 79 -10.83 -0.36 -8.00
N ASN A 80 -10.74 -0.66 -6.71
CA ASN A 80 -10.06 -1.84 -6.19
C ASN A 80 -10.84 -3.15 -6.44
N ASN A 81 -12.10 -3.09 -6.88
CA ASN A 81 -12.80 -4.28 -7.38
C ASN A 81 -12.21 -4.78 -8.71
N GLU A 82 -11.50 -3.92 -9.43
CA GLU A 82 -10.68 -4.27 -10.59
C GLU A 82 -9.21 -3.93 -10.26
N LEU A 83 -8.62 -4.77 -9.39
CA LEU A 83 -7.38 -4.47 -8.70
C LEU A 83 -6.22 -4.18 -9.67
N ARG A 84 -5.42 -3.18 -9.32
CA ARG A 84 -4.14 -2.83 -9.96
C ARG A 84 -3.09 -2.65 -8.86
N PRO A 85 -1.79 -2.69 -9.23
CA PRO A 85 -0.68 -2.68 -8.28
C PRO A 85 -0.75 -1.61 -7.19
N THR A 86 -1.18 -0.38 -7.52
CA THR A 86 -1.24 0.73 -6.54
C THR A 86 -2.62 0.98 -5.92
N GLY A 87 -3.60 0.11 -6.15
CA GLY A 87 -4.90 0.20 -5.48
C GLY A 87 -6.09 -0.25 -6.31
N GLY A 88 -6.06 -0.04 -7.63
CA GLY A 88 -7.20 -0.36 -8.48
C GLY A 88 -7.14 0.32 -9.84
N PHE A 89 -8.07 -0.07 -10.70
CA PHE A 89 -8.24 0.53 -12.03
C PHE A 89 -8.49 2.04 -11.90
N ILE A 90 -7.69 2.86 -12.58
CA ILE A 90 -7.84 4.32 -12.53
C ILE A 90 -9.02 4.70 -13.41
N GLY A 91 -10.17 4.89 -12.77
CA GLY A 91 -11.41 5.19 -13.48
C GLY A 91 -11.55 6.67 -13.84
N SER A 92 -11.15 7.53 -12.92
CA SER A 92 -11.26 8.98 -13.10
C SER A 92 -10.13 9.65 -12.33
N VAL A 93 -9.85 10.88 -12.74
CA VAL A 93 -8.91 11.75 -12.04
C VAL A 93 -9.60 13.06 -11.68
N ALA A 94 -9.14 13.72 -10.63
CA ALA A 94 -9.55 15.09 -10.31
C ALA A 94 -8.32 15.95 -10.04
N LEU A 95 -8.17 17.03 -10.80
CA LEU A 95 -7.19 18.08 -10.53
C LEU A 95 -7.80 19.05 -9.51
N VAL A 96 -7.14 19.17 -8.37
CA VAL A 96 -7.49 20.09 -7.29
C VAL A 96 -6.42 21.16 -7.20
N GLU A 97 -6.82 22.41 -7.36
CA GLU A 97 -5.93 23.58 -7.28
C GLU A 97 -6.11 24.25 -5.91
N LEU A 98 -5.01 24.45 -5.21
CA LEU A 98 -4.95 25.05 -3.88
C LEU A 98 -4.19 26.37 -3.92
N SER A 99 -4.75 27.41 -3.31
CA SER A 99 -4.07 28.69 -3.07
C SER A 99 -4.44 29.24 -1.71
N HIS A 100 -3.45 29.67 -0.94
CA HIS A 100 -3.62 30.24 0.41
C HIS A 100 -4.49 29.38 1.34
N GLY A 101 -4.34 28.05 1.26
CA GLY A 101 -5.09 27.08 2.04
C GLY A 101 -6.53 26.86 1.58
N GLN A 102 -6.93 27.38 0.43
CA GLN A 102 -8.28 27.24 -0.13
C GLN A 102 -8.25 26.49 -1.45
N ILE A 103 -9.27 25.67 -1.69
CA ILE A 103 -9.51 25.06 -2.99
C ILE A 103 -10.06 26.15 -3.91
N THR A 104 -9.28 26.52 -4.94
CA THR A 104 -9.68 27.52 -5.92
C THR A 104 -10.41 26.91 -7.11
N ASN A 105 -10.12 25.64 -7.42
CA ASN A 105 -10.72 24.92 -8.53
C ASN A 105 -10.68 23.41 -8.29
N ILE A 106 -11.71 22.72 -8.80
CA ILE A 106 -11.73 21.27 -8.93
C ILE A 106 -12.20 20.96 -10.35
N SER A 107 -11.38 20.24 -11.11
CA SER A 107 -11.78 19.72 -12.42
C SER A 107 -11.60 18.21 -12.43
N ALA A 108 -12.62 17.50 -12.89
CA ALA A 108 -12.62 16.04 -12.90
C ALA A 108 -12.74 15.50 -14.32
N ASP A 109 -12.15 14.34 -14.55
CA ASP A 109 -12.07 13.72 -15.85
C ASP A 109 -12.05 12.19 -15.78
N THR A 110 -12.37 11.54 -16.89
CA THR A 110 -12.28 10.08 -17.04
C THR A 110 -10.97 9.68 -17.67
N SER A 111 -10.42 8.55 -17.24
CA SER A 111 -9.26 7.96 -17.91
C SER A 111 -9.54 7.68 -19.38
N GLN A 112 -10.77 7.26 -19.75
CA GLN A 112 -11.17 7.04 -21.14
C GLN A 112 -11.05 8.30 -22.00
N ARG A 113 -11.46 9.48 -21.49
CA ARG A 113 -11.34 10.73 -22.24
C ARG A 113 -9.86 11.10 -22.43
N LEU A 114 -9.07 11.04 -21.35
CA LEU A 114 -7.64 11.36 -21.38
C LEU A 114 -6.89 10.42 -22.34
N ASP A 115 -7.08 9.11 -22.18
CA ASP A 115 -6.48 8.08 -23.04
C ASP A 115 -6.89 8.26 -24.51
N GLY A 116 -8.12 8.71 -24.76
CA GLY A 116 -8.61 9.06 -26.09
C GLY A 116 -7.83 10.19 -26.77
N GLN A 117 -7.25 11.11 -25.98
CA GLN A 117 -6.39 12.20 -26.47
C GLN A 117 -4.93 11.77 -26.66
N ASN A 118 -4.52 10.65 -26.07
CA ASN A 118 -3.15 10.15 -26.10
C ASN A 118 -3.06 8.70 -26.59
N LYS A 119 -3.53 8.45 -27.81
CA LYS A 119 -3.49 7.09 -28.40
C LYS A 119 -2.09 6.62 -28.81
N TYR A 120 -1.10 7.52 -28.79
CA TYR A 120 0.26 7.28 -29.27
C TYR A 120 1.30 7.77 -28.26
N SER A 121 1.21 7.28 -27.02
CA SER A 121 2.27 7.51 -26.04
C SER A 121 3.59 6.89 -26.54
N ASP A 122 4.70 7.57 -26.28
CA ASP A 122 6.07 7.08 -26.49
C ASP A 122 6.53 6.13 -25.37
N LEU A 123 5.72 5.93 -24.33
CA LEU A 123 6.02 5.03 -23.23
C LEU A 123 5.85 3.57 -23.63
N THR A 124 6.77 2.74 -23.16
CA THR A 124 6.72 1.29 -23.37
C THR A 124 5.56 0.70 -22.58
N LEU A 125 4.63 0.06 -23.28
CA LEU A 125 3.56 -0.74 -22.68
C LEU A 125 4.15 -2.00 -22.04
N PRO A 126 3.97 -2.23 -20.73
CA PRO A 126 4.39 -3.45 -20.06
C PRO A 126 3.85 -4.71 -20.74
N ASP A 127 4.68 -5.74 -20.87
CA ASP A 127 4.35 -6.94 -21.64
C ASP A 127 3.04 -7.63 -21.19
N PRO A 128 2.77 -7.82 -19.88
CA PRO A 128 1.50 -8.41 -19.46
C PRO A 128 0.27 -7.58 -19.82
N LEU A 129 0.39 -6.25 -19.90
CA LEU A 129 -0.73 -5.38 -20.31
C LEU A 129 -1.08 -5.52 -21.79
N LYS A 130 -0.15 -6.00 -22.64
CA LYS A 130 -0.43 -6.30 -24.05
C LYS A 130 -1.53 -7.34 -24.23
N ALA A 131 -1.83 -8.12 -23.20
CA ALA A 131 -2.92 -9.09 -23.20
C ALA A 131 -4.32 -8.46 -23.22
N ILE A 132 -4.46 -7.18 -22.88
CA ILE A 132 -5.75 -6.47 -22.79
C ILE A 132 -5.80 -5.17 -23.58
N THR A 133 -4.66 -4.61 -23.97
CA THR A 133 -4.61 -3.33 -24.66
C THR A 133 -3.40 -3.20 -25.57
N SER A 134 -3.49 -2.32 -26.56
CA SER A 134 -2.43 -2.03 -27.53
C SER A 134 -1.78 -0.65 -27.31
N TYR A 135 -2.22 0.10 -26.31
CA TYR A 135 -1.70 1.43 -25.99
C TYR A 135 -1.58 1.60 -24.48
N TYR A 136 -0.61 2.40 -24.04
CA TYR A 136 -0.43 2.68 -22.63
C TYR A 136 -1.20 3.94 -22.22
N GLY A 137 -2.29 3.77 -21.48
CA GLY A 137 -3.15 4.85 -21.00
C GLY A 137 -3.11 5.00 -19.48
N ILE A 138 -3.62 6.14 -18.99
CA ILE A 138 -3.74 6.48 -17.57
C ILE A 138 -4.49 5.40 -16.79
N ARG A 139 -5.47 4.74 -17.42
CA ARG A 139 -6.29 3.71 -16.77
C ARG A 139 -5.49 2.53 -16.18
N ASP A 140 -4.34 2.21 -16.78
CA ASP A 140 -3.43 1.12 -16.39
C ASP A 140 -2.02 1.63 -16.05
N ALA A 141 -1.81 2.95 -16.01
CA ALA A 141 -0.51 3.60 -15.79
C ALA A 141 0.08 3.37 -14.39
N ASN A 142 -0.72 2.83 -13.48
CA ASN A 142 -0.29 2.32 -12.19
C ASN A 142 0.17 0.85 -12.22
N TRP A 143 0.82 0.45 -13.30
CA TRP A 143 1.40 -0.89 -13.44
C TRP A 143 2.55 -1.15 -12.47
N GLU A 144 3.37 -0.15 -12.19
CA GLU A 144 4.44 -0.31 -11.20
C GLU A 144 3.84 -0.27 -9.78
N PRO A 145 4.15 -1.25 -8.91
CA PRO A 145 3.64 -1.23 -7.54
C PRO A 145 4.30 -0.17 -6.66
N ASN A 146 5.50 0.28 -7.04
CA ASN A 146 6.15 1.43 -6.41
C ASN A 146 5.41 2.70 -6.87
N PHE A 147 4.56 3.25 -5.99
CA PHE A 147 3.69 4.36 -6.38
C PHE A 147 4.47 5.61 -6.86
N PRO A 148 5.57 6.07 -6.22
CA PRO A 148 6.42 7.12 -6.78
C PRO A 148 6.87 6.85 -8.24
N THR A 149 7.21 5.61 -8.58
CA THR A 149 7.54 5.22 -9.96
C THR A 149 6.31 5.31 -10.86
N ALA A 150 5.15 4.80 -10.41
CA ALA A 150 3.89 4.92 -11.15
C ALA A 150 3.49 6.39 -11.37
N VAL A 151 3.72 7.28 -10.41
CA VAL A 151 3.43 8.72 -10.55
C VAL A 151 4.19 9.34 -11.72
N GLN A 152 5.43 8.93 -11.98
CA GLN A 152 6.19 9.43 -13.14
C GLN A 152 5.49 9.06 -14.46
N THR A 153 5.07 7.81 -14.61
CA THR A 153 4.34 7.32 -15.78
C THR A 153 2.99 8.05 -15.92
N ILE A 154 2.22 8.15 -14.84
CA ILE A 154 0.90 8.79 -14.82
C ILE A 154 1.02 10.29 -15.16
N SER A 155 2.02 10.99 -14.60
CA SER A 155 2.26 12.40 -14.86
C SER A 155 2.58 12.66 -16.33
N LYS A 156 3.42 11.82 -16.94
CA LYS A 156 3.76 11.93 -18.36
C LYS A 156 2.55 11.67 -19.26
N LEU A 157 1.78 10.63 -18.98
CA LEU A 157 0.55 10.33 -19.74
C LEU A 157 -0.51 11.42 -19.58
N TYR A 158 -0.64 11.98 -18.38
CA TYR A 158 -1.55 13.10 -18.10
C TYR A 158 -1.16 14.33 -18.91
N GLN A 159 0.13 14.70 -18.94
CA GLN A 159 0.63 15.81 -19.76
C GLN A 159 0.42 15.58 -21.26
N GLN A 160 0.71 14.37 -21.76
CA GLN A 160 0.47 13.99 -23.16
C GLN A 160 -1.01 14.04 -23.55
N SER A 161 -1.92 13.86 -22.58
CA SER A 161 -3.37 13.95 -22.78
C SER A 161 -3.91 15.40 -22.72
N GLY A 162 -3.01 16.40 -22.60
CA GLY A 162 -3.36 17.82 -22.48
C GLY A 162 -3.51 18.33 -21.05
N GLY A 163 -3.17 17.51 -20.04
CA GLY A 163 -3.10 17.91 -18.64
C GLY A 163 -1.90 18.82 -18.34
N GLY A 164 -1.99 19.58 -17.25
CA GLY A 164 -0.91 20.44 -16.77
C GLY A 164 0.13 19.72 -15.92
N SER A 165 1.11 20.49 -15.41
CA SER A 165 2.00 20.02 -14.35
C SER A 165 1.26 19.89 -13.01
N ILE A 166 1.70 18.92 -12.22
CA ILE A 166 1.16 18.63 -10.89
C ILE A 166 2.28 18.76 -9.87
N ASP A 167 1.96 19.13 -8.64
CA ASP A 167 2.88 19.26 -7.51
C ASP A 167 2.83 18.03 -6.58
N GLY A 168 1.78 17.21 -6.72
CA GLY A 168 1.65 15.94 -6.04
C GLY A 168 0.49 15.12 -6.59
N MET A 169 0.39 13.88 -6.12
CA MET A 169 -0.62 12.92 -6.54
C MET A 169 -1.17 12.18 -5.33
N ILE A 170 -2.49 12.03 -5.28
CA ILE A 170 -3.16 11.30 -4.20
C ILE A 170 -4.01 10.20 -4.84
N ALA A 171 -3.69 8.94 -4.56
CA ALA A 171 -4.53 7.82 -5.00
C ALA A 171 -5.50 7.42 -3.88
N LEU A 172 -6.76 7.16 -4.23
CA LEU A 172 -7.82 6.84 -3.29
C LEU A 172 -8.64 5.63 -3.79
N THR A 173 -8.93 4.69 -2.90
CA THR A 173 -9.94 3.64 -3.10
C THR A 173 -11.34 4.12 -2.67
N PRO A 174 -12.44 3.48 -3.12
CA PRO A 174 -13.80 3.92 -2.82
C PRO A 174 -14.13 3.90 -1.33
N GLU A 175 -13.44 3.08 -0.54
CA GLU A 175 -13.62 2.94 0.89
C GLU A 175 -13.43 4.28 1.64
N VAL A 176 -12.53 5.15 1.15
CA VAL A 176 -12.34 6.50 1.67
C VAL A 176 -13.63 7.31 1.65
N VAL A 177 -14.37 7.22 0.54
CA VAL A 177 -15.65 7.93 0.40
C VAL A 177 -16.72 7.28 1.28
N THR A 178 -16.75 5.95 1.37
CA THR A 178 -17.74 5.24 2.19
C THR A 178 -17.59 5.59 3.68
N ASP A 179 -16.36 5.72 4.17
CA ASP A 179 -16.07 6.17 5.54
C ASP A 179 -16.57 7.60 5.79
N ILE A 180 -16.29 8.51 4.85
CA ILE A 180 -16.74 9.90 4.96
C ILE A 180 -18.28 9.96 4.98
N LEU A 181 -18.97 9.18 4.14
CA LEU A 181 -20.43 9.11 4.14
C LEU A 181 -20.99 8.47 5.41
N ALA A 182 -20.28 7.52 6.02
CA ALA A 182 -20.69 6.93 7.30
C ALA A 182 -20.65 7.96 8.44
N ILE A 183 -19.71 8.91 8.37
CA ILE A 183 -19.52 9.96 9.39
C ILE A 183 -20.44 11.16 9.13
N THR A 184 -20.51 11.61 7.89
CA THR A 184 -21.19 12.87 7.51
C THR A 184 -22.64 12.66 7.07
N GLY A 185 -23.07 11.42 6.92
CA GLY A 185 -24.40 11.03 6.46
C GLY A 185 -24.51 10.94 4.94
N PRO A 186 -25.67 10.44 4.45
CA PRO A 186 -25.89 10.25 3.03
C PRO A 186 -25.99 11.58 2.25
N ILE A 187 -25.76 11.49 0.94
CA ILE A 187 -25.85 12.59 -0.01
C ILE A 187 -26.94 12.29 -1.05
N ASP A 188 -27.88 13.22 -1.20
CA ASP A 188 -28.89 13.18 -2.24
C ASP A 188 -28.33 13.74 -3.55
N LEU A 189 -28.62 13.03 -4.64
CA LEU A 189 -28.32 13.44 -6.00
C LEU A 189 -29.63 13.53 -6.81
N PRO A 190 -30.40 14.63 -6.68
CA PRO A 190 -31.73 14.76 -7.28
C PRO A 190 -31.77 14.53 -8.80
N LYS A 191 -30.72 14.98 -9.52
CA LYS A 191 -30.56 14.77 -10.97
C LYS A 191 -30.65 13.29 -11.36
N TYR A 192 -30.15 12.41 -10.49
CA TYR A 192 -30.13 10.96 -10.70
C TYR A 192 -31.28 10.24 -10.00
N LYS A 193 -32.08 10.95 -9.19
CA LYS A 193 -33.09 10.36 -8.28
C LYS A 193 -32.48 9.28 -7.38
N LEU A 194 -31.25 9.50 -6.92
CA LEU A 194 -30.49 8.59 -6.08
C LEU A 194 -30.07 9.29 -4.79
N GLN A 195 -29.99 8.50 -3.72
CA GLN A 195 -29.29 8.85 -2.49
C GLN A 195 -28.12 7.88 -2.32
N LEU A 196 -26.93 8.43 -2.12
CA LEU A 196 -25.70 7.69 -1.88
C LEU A 196 -25.37 7.71 -0.39
N SER A 197 -25.19 6.54 0.20
CA SER A 197 -24.78 6.32 1.60
C SER A 197 -23.54 5.44 1.64
N ALA A 198 -22.92 5.31 2.81
CA ALA A 198 -21.80 4.39 3.03
C ALA A 198 -22.09 2.98 2.49
N ASP A 199 -23.27 2.43 2.80
CA ASP A 199 -23.63 1.05 2.48
C ASP A 199 -23.91 0.79 0.99
N ASN A 200 -24.21 1.82 0.20
CA ASN A 200 -24.68 1.65 -1.18
C ASN A 200 -23.87 2.43 -2.21
N PHE A 201 -22.86 3.20 -1.79
CA PHE A 201 -22.08 4.08 -2.65
C PHE A 201 -21.47 3.30 -3.81
N VAL A 202 -20.73 2.22 -3.52
CA VAL A 202 -20.03 1.42 -4.54
C VAL A 202 -21.02 0.77 -5.52
N GLU A 203 -22.04 0.06 -5.01
CA GLU A 203 -23.02 -0.63 -5.84
C GLU A 203 -23.83 0.33 -6.73
N LYS A 204 -24.38 1.40 -6.16
CA LYS A 204 -25.25 2.33 -6.90
C LYS A 204 -24.46 3.17 -7.89
N THR A 205 -23.25 3.60 -7.56
CA THR A 205 -22.42 4.35 -8.52
C THR A 205 -22.00 3.44 -9.67
N GLN A 206 -21.58 2.20 -9.40
CA GLN A 206 -21.27 1.22 -10.42
C GLN A 206 -22.45 0.98 -11.37
N LYS A 207 -23.64 0.73 -10.82
CA LYS A 207 -24.87 0.54 -11.61
C LYS A 207 -25.22 1.76 -12.45
N GLN A 208 -25.10 2.96 -11.90
CA GLN A 208 -25.37 4.19 -12.65
C GLN A 208 -24.36 4.40 -13.79
N ILE A 209 -23.08 4.09 -13.55
CA ILE A 209 -22.03 4.14 -14.57
C ILE A 209 -22.35 3.16 -15.70
N GLU A 210 -22.75 1.92 -15.39
CA GLU A 210 -23.12 0.92 -16.41
C GLU A 210 -24.33 1.34 -17.24
N ILE A 211 -25.36 1.90 -16.62
CA ILE A 211 -26.54 2.44 -17.34
C ILE A 211 -26.11 3.54 -18.32
N ALA A 212 -25.25 4.45 -17.87
CA ALA A 212 -24.76 5.53 -18.72
C ALA A 212 -23.82 5.03 -19.82
N ASP A 213 -23.04 3.97 -19.59
CA ASP A 213 -22.18 3.36 -20.62
C ASP A 213 -22.97 2.72 -21.77
N GLN A 214 -24.18 2.23 -21.49
CA GLN A 214 -25.12 1.75 -22.52
C GLN A 214 -25.67 2.89 -23.39
N ASN A 215 -25.68 4.13 -22.87
CA ASN A 215 -26.09 5.32 -23.59
C ASN A 215 -24.85 6.03 -24.16
N LEU A 216 -24.49 5.74 -25.40
CA LEU A 216 -23.27 6.25 -26.08
C LEU A 216 -23.08 7.78 -26.09
N HIS A 217 -24.09 8.56 -25.67
CA HIS A 217 -24.02 10.02 -25.55
C HIS A 217 -23.70 10.52 -24.13
N ASP A 218 -23.82 9.66 -23.12
CA ASP A 218 -23.57 10.03 -21.74
C ASP A 218 -22.08 9.83 -21.39
N ASN A 219 -21.57 10.66 -20.49
CA ASN A 219 -20.31 10.37 -19.81
C ASN A 219 -20.60 9.42 -18.64
N PRO A 220 -20.15 8.15 -18.67
CA PRO A 220 -20.55 7.16 -17.67
C PRO A 220 -20.19 7.58 -16.24
N LYS A 221 -19.09 8.32 -16.06
CA LYS A 221 -18.60 8.74 -14.75
C LYS A 221 -19.09 10.12 -14.32
N GLN A 222 -20.06 10.70 -15.04
CA GLN A 222 -20.63 12.00 -14.70
C GLN A 222 -21.22 12.02 -13.29
N ILE A 223 -21.79 10.90 -12.80
CA ILE A 223 -22.30 10.82 -11.42
C ILE A 223 -21.22 11.11 -10.38
N LEU A 224 -19.97 10.66 -10.61
CA LEU A 224 -18.86 10.91 -9.70
C LEU A 224 -18.42 12.38 -9.75
N ILE A 225 -18.44 12.98 -10.94
CA ILE A 225 -18.15 14.40 -11.16
C ILE A 225 -19.20 15.29 -10.46
N ASP A 226 -20.49 14.94 -10.57
CA ASP A 226 -21.58 15.68 -9.95
C ASP A 226 -21.63 15.46 -8.42
N PHE A 227 -21.17 14.30 -7.94
CA PHE A 227 -21.13 13.95 -6.51
C PHE A 227 -20.02 14.71 -5.76
N MET A 228 -18.84 14.85 -6.36
CA MET A 228 -17.65 15.37 -5.67
C MET A 228 -17.85 16.77 -5.05
N PRO A 229 -18.42 17.77 -5.76
CA PRO A 229 -18.69 19.08 -5.16
C PRO A 229 -19.66 19.03 -3.97
N VAL A 230 -20.64 18.11 -4.01
CA VAL A 230 -21.61 17.95 -2.93
C VAL A 230 -20.95 17.35 -1.68
N LEU A 231 -20.07 16.35 -1.87
CA LEU A 231 -19.25 15.79 -0.80
C LEU A 231 -18.33 16.85 -0.18
N MET A 232 -17.66 17.65 -1.01
CA MET A 232 -16.77 18.72 -0.52
C MET A 232 -17.54 19.79 0.27
N ASN A 233 -18.72 20.21 -0.21
CA ASN A 233 -19.58 21.13 0.54
C ASN A 233 -20.03 20.55 1.89
N ARG A 234 -20.33 19.25 1.95
CA ARG A 234 -20.64 18.55 3.20
C ARG A 234 -19.46 18.59 4.17
N LEU A 235 -18.24 18.32 3.69
CA LEU A 235 -17.02 18.38 4.50
C LEU A 235 -16.72 19.79 5.00
N MET A 236 -16.88 20.82 4.17
CA MET A 236 -16.68 22.22 4.57
C MET A 236 -17.71 22.70 5.61
N SER A 237 -18.88 22.07 5.64
CA SER A 237 -19.96 22.37 6.60
C SER A 237 -19.94 21.46 7.83
N ALA A 238 -19.03 20.50 7.90
CA ALA A 238 -18.95 19.53 8.98
C ALA A 238 -18.55 20.19 10.30
N ASN A 239 -19.15 19.73 11.40
CA ASN A 239 -18.81 20.23 12.73
C ASN A 239 -17.45 19.67 13.21
N SER A 240 -16.91 20.23 14.29
CA SER A 240 -15.58 19.83 14.79
C SER A 240 -15.49 18.36 15.21
N ARG A 241 -16.58 17.71 15.60
CA ARG A 241 -16.58 16.27 15.92
C ARG A 241 -16.49 15.45 14.64
N GLU A 242 -17.29 15.78 13.63
CA GLU A 242 -17.25 15.11 12.32
C GLU A 242 -15.88 15.26 11.67
N LEU A 243 -15.30 16.46 11.66
CA LEU A 243 -13.95 16.69 11.12
C LEU A 243 -12.87 15.86 11.82
N ARG A 244 -12.95 15.70 13.15
CA ARG A 244 -12.03 14.80 13.88
C ARG A 244 -12.20 13.34 13.48
N LEU A 245 -13.45 12.87 13.33
CA LEU A 245 -13.73 11.49 12.92
C LEU A 245 -13.28 11.25 11.48
N VAL A 246 -13.51 12.20 10.56
CA VAL A 246 -13.00 12.15 9.18
C VAL A 246 -11.48 12.09 9.19
N GLY A 247 -10.81 12.97 9.94
CA GLY A 247 -9.35 12.95 10.07
C GLY A 247 -8.80 11.62 10.59
N GLN A 248 -9.44 11.02 11.59
CA GLN A 248 -9.08 9.68 12.09
C GLN A 248 -9.29 8.60 11.01
N SER A 249 -10.38 8.66 10.26
CA SER A 249 -10.64 7.71 9.17
C SER A 249 -9.61 7.82 8.07
N LEU A 250 -9.27 9.05 7.63
CA LEU A 250 -8.24 9.28 6.62
C LEU A 250 -6.87 8.78 7.09
N PHE A 251 -6.51 8.98 8.35
CA PHE A 251 -5.29 8.40 8.93
C PHE A 251 -5.29 6.87 8.87
N ASN A 252 -6.42 6.23 9.25
CA ASN A 252 -6.54 4.78 9.15
C ASN A 252 -6.41 4.30 7.70
N ARG A 253 -6.94 5.06 6.73
CA ARG A 253 -6.86 4.76 5.30
C ARG A 253 -5.47 4.97 4.69
N LEU A 254 -4.66 5.86 5.25
CA LEU A 254 -3.23 5.95 4.94
C LEU A 254 -2.49 4.70 5.43
N VAL A 255 -2.78 4.24 6.66
CA VAL A 255 -2.16 3.04 7.24
C VAL A 255 -2.58 1.76 6.49
N SER A 256 -3.84 1.65 6.09
CA SER A 256 -4.35 0.51 5.30
C SER A 256 -4.01 0.57 3.82
N LYS A 257 -3.32 1.63 3.37
CA LYS A 257 -2.97 1.90 1.97
C LYS A 257 -4.19 1.96 1.05
N ASP A 258 -5.28 2.52 1.55
CA ASP A 258 -6.43 2.97 0.74
C ASP A 258 -6.23 4.40 0.24
N ILE A 259 -5.28 5.12 0.85
CA ILE A 259 -4.77 6.42 0.42
C ILE A 259 -3.26 6.29 0.22
N LEU A 260 -2.78 6.67 -0.95
CA LEU A 260 -1.35 6.86 -1.22
C LEU A 260 -1.09 8.32 -1.57
N ILE A 261 0.00 8.89 -1.09
CA ILE A 261 0.35 10.30 -1.30
C ILE A 261 1.76 10.39 -1.85
N TYR A 262 1.92 11.16 -2.91
CA TYR A 262 3.22 11.54 -3.46
C TYR A 262 3.32 13.06 -3.59
N PHE A 263 4.49 13.62 -3.26
CA PHE A 263 4.82 15.03 -3.43
C PHE A 263 6.08 15.20 -4.32
N ASN A 264 6.09 16.23 -5.18
CA ASN A 264 7.31 16.63 -5.88
C ASN A 264 8.32 17.34 -4.95
N ASP A 265 7.87 17.89 -3.82
CA ASP A 265 8.77 18.38 -2.77
C ASP A 265 9.47 17.18 -2.11
N SER A 266 10.76 17.02 -2.41
CA SER A 266 11.58 15.91 -1.91
C SER A 266 11.63 15.76 -0.38
N GLN A 267 11.36 16.82 0.40
CA GLN A 267 11.37 16.75 1.85
C GLN A 267 10.01 16.28 2.37
N LEU A 268 8.91 16.75 1.79
CA LEU A 268 7.58 16.21 2.08
C LEU A 268 7.48 14.75 1.63
N GLU A 269 8.04 14.41 0.48
CA GLU A 269 8.03 13.03 -0.02
C GLU A 269 8.75 12.09 0.95
N LYS A 270 9.92 12.49 1.46
CA LYS A 270 10.62 11.71 2.50
C LYS A 270 9.79 11.51 3.75
N VAL A 271 9.00 12.51 4.15
CA VAL A 271 8.13 12.38 5.33
C VAL A 271 7.03 11.36 5.07
N VAL A 272 6.31 11.46 3.94
CA VAL A 272 5.25 10.49 3.63
C VAL A 272 5.78 9.09 3.38
N ALA A 273 6.98 8.95 2.80
CA ALA A 273 7.68 7.68 2.66
C ALA A 273 8.05 7.07 4.02
N THR A 274 8.62 7.87 4.93
CA THR A 274 8.96 7.42 6.30
C THR A 274 7.72 6.93 7.06
N LEU A 275 6.56 7.55 6.81
CA LEU A 275 5.28 7.18 7.40
C LEU A 275 4.61 5.97 6.70
N GLY A 276 5.17 5.49 5.59
CA GLY A 276 4.61 4.40 4.78
C GLY A 276 3.43 4.81 3.88
N TRP A 277 3.19 6.12 3.73
CA TRP A 277 2.06 6.69 2.97
C TRP A 277 2.38 6.90 1.50
N SER A 278 3.66 6.82 1.10
CA SER A 278 4.07 6.96 -0.29
C SER A 278 3.69 5.76 -1.15
N GLY A 279 3.42 4.59 -0.57
CA GLY A 279 3.14 3.37 -1.33
C GLY A 279 4.35 2.86 -2.12
N GLU A 280 5.57 3.24 -1.73
CA GLU A 280 6.80 2.72 -2.32
C GLU A 280 6.98 1.23 -2.03
N VAL A 281 7.71 0.53 -2.91
CA VAL A 281 8.22 -0.80 -2.59
C VAL A 281 9.31 -0.62 -1.54
N ARG A 282 9.11 -1.18 -0.35
CA ARG A 282 9.96 -0.90 0.80
C ARG A 282 11.40 -1.37 0.55
N SER A 283 12.35 -0.51 0.89
CA SER A 283 13.75 -0.89 0.97
C SER A 283 13.99 -1.69 2.24
N VAL A 284 14.73 -2.80 2.12
CA VAL A 284 15.13 -3.66 3.25
C VAL A 284 16.65 -3.79 3.27
N THR A 285 17.22 -4.03 4.44
CA THR A 285 18.66 -4.32 4.52
C THR A 285 18.98 -5.68 3.88
N PRO A 286 20.23 -5.93 3.46
CA PRO A 286 20.60 -7.22 2.84
C PRO A 286 20.44 -8.46 3.74
N LYS A 287 20.07 -8.29 5.01
CA LYS A 287 19.87 -9.37 6.00
C LYS A 287 18.42 -9.44 6.50
N GLU A 288 17.53 -8.65 5.92
CA GLU A 288 16.11 -8.70 6.22
C GLU A 288 15.40 -9.46 5.10
N ASP A 289 14.51 -10.35 5.50
CA ASP A 289 13.59 -11.00 4.60
C ASP A 289 12.44 -10.04 4.22
N TYR A 290 11.84 -10.26 3.07
CA TYR A 290 10.84 -9.38 2.48
C TYR A 290 9.82 -10.16 1.67
N LEU A 291 8.54 -9.89 1.92
CA LEU A 291 7.47 -10.46 1.12
C LEU A 291 6.48 -9.36 0.70
N TYR A 292 6.31 -9.20 -0.60
CA TYR A 292 5.26 -8.36 -1.16
C TYR A 292 4.62 -9.02 -2.37
N ILE A 293 3.34 -9.38 -2.24
CA ILE A 293 2.55 -10.01 -3.30
C ILE A 293 1.65 -8.94 -3.93
N VAL A 294 1.78 -8.77 -5.24
CA VAL A 294 1.14 -7.72 -6.02
C VAL A 294 0.27 -8.33 -7.10
N GLU A 295 -1.00 -7.96 -7.12
CA GLU A 295 -1.99 -8.40 -8.08
C GLU A 295 -2.31 -7.31 -9.11
N ALA A 296 -2.50 -7.73 -10.36
CA ALA A 296 -3.08 -6.94 -11.42
C ALA A 296 -4.18 -7.75 -12.10
N ASN A 297 -5.45 -7.45 -11.82
CA ASN A 297 -6.59 -8.10 -12.43
C ASN A 297 -6.82 -7.55 -13.85
N LEU A 298 -6.31 -8.26 -14.84
CA LEU A 298 -6.42 -7.94 -16.26
C LEU A 298 -7.57 -8.70 -16.93
N GLY A 299 -8.62 -9.05 -16.16
CA GLY A 299 -9.81 -9.74 -16.67
C GLY A 299 -10.92 -8.84 -17.21
N GLY A 300 -10.87 -7.53 -16.95
CA GLY A 300 -11.94 -6.59 -17.32
C GLY A 300 -13.18 -6.64 -16.42
N ASN A 301 -13.21 -7.57 -15.47
CA ASN A 301 -14.30 -7.74 -14.49
C ASN A 301 -13.91 -7.14 -13.14
N LYS A 302 -14.91 -6.73 -12.36
CA LYS A 302 -14.79 -6.27 -10.97
C LYS A 302 -14.71 -7.43 -9.96
N SER A 303 -14.10 -8.54 -10.38
CA SER A 303 -14.05 -9.79 -9.61
C SER A 303 -13.05 -9.76 -8.45
N SER A 304 -12.15 -8.77 -8.36
CA SER A 304 -11.20 -8.67 -7.24
C SER A 304 -11.89 -8.50 -5.89
N ALA A 305 -13.10 -7.92 -5.86
CA ALA A 305 -13.95 -7.82 -4.67
C ALA A 305 -14.35 -9.18 -4.09
N SER A 306 -14.48 -10.15 -5.00
CA SER A 306 -14.97 -11.50 -4.72
C SER A 306 -13.85 -12.48 -4.37
N ILE A 307 -12.59 -12.04 -4.34
CA ILE A 307 -11.43 -12.87 -4.01
C ILE A 307 -11.17 -12.85 -2.50
N ALA A 308 -10.96 -14.04 -1.92
CA ALA A 308 -10.32 -14.24 -0.64
C ALA A 308 -8.89 -14.79 -0.82
N ARG A 309 -7.94 -14.27 -0.03
CA ARG A 309 -6.51 -14.65 -0.08
C ARG A 309 -6.10 -15.26 1.26
N ASP A 310 -5.53 -16.45 1.20
CA ASP A 310 -4.90 -17.12 2.34
C ASP A 310 -3.43 -17.36 1.98
N ILE A 311 -2.56 -16.57 2.59
CA ILE A 311 -1.13 -16.54 2.31
C ILE A 311 -0.41 -17.21 3.47
N LYS A 312 0.33 -18.27 3.17
CA LYS A 312 1.12 -19.01 4.14
C LYS A 312 2.58 -18.97 3.75
N LEU A 313 3.45 -18.51 4.64
CA LEU A 313 4.90 -18.62 4.50
C LEU A 313 5.43 -19.62 5.54
N VAL A 314 6.25 -20.57 5.11
CA VAL A 314 7.02 -21.44 6.00
C VAL A 314 8.49 -21.14 5.79
N THR A 315 9.17 -20.71 6.84
CA THR A 315 10.59 -20.37 6.86
C THR A 315 11.34 -21.43 7.64
N GLN A 316 12.27 -22.11 6.99
CA GLN A 316 13.08 -23.16 7.56
C GLN A 316 14.54 -22.71 7.66
N VAL A 317 15.04 -22.58 8.89
CA VAL A 317 16.45 -22.28 9.17
C VAL A 317 17.20 -23.60 9.30
N GLN A 318 18.07 -23.86 8.34
CA GLN A 318 18.88 -25.08 8.29
C GLN A 318 20.02 -25.03 9.31
N ALA A 319 20.61 -26.20 9.62
CA ALA A 319 21.76 -26.29 10.53
C ALA A 319 22.98 -25.50 10.04
N SER A 320 23.08 -25.27 8.71
CA SER A 320 24.07 -24.42 8.05
C SER A 320 23.77 -22.92 8.13
N ALA A 321 22.71 -22.51 8.83
CA ALA A 321 22.17 -21.14 8.87
C ALA A 321 21.57 -20.62 7.56
N VAL A 322 21.53 -21.43 6.50
CA VAL A 322 20.78 -21.15 5.27
C VAL A 322 19.28 -21.13 5.56
N ILE A 323 18.57 -20.19 4.95
CA ILE A 323 17.13 -20.01 5.12
C ILE A 323 16.41 -20.44 3.83
N GLN A 324 15.51 -21.40 3.96
CA GLN A 324 14.66 -21.88 2.88
C GLN A 324 13.22 -21.55 3.19
N ASP A 325 12.55 -20.93 2.24
CA ASP A 325 11.15 -20.53 2.37
C ASP A 325 10.27 -21.32 1.42
N SER A 326 9.06 -21.64 1.88
CA SER A 326 7.96 -22.15 1.08
C SER A 326 6.75 -21.23 1.23
N LEU A 327 6.47 -20.44 0.20
CA LEU A 327 5.34 -19.54 0.13
C LEU A 327 4.18 -20.24 -0.58
N THR A 328 3.03 -20.33 0.07
CA THR A 328 1.77 -20.81 -0.50
C THR A 328 0.77 -19.67 -0.56
N VAL A 329 0.21 -19.42 -1.74
CA VAL A 329 -0.88 -18.46 -1.98
C VAL A 329 -2.12 -19.23 -2.40
N ARG A 330 -3.11 -19.33 -1.51
CA ARG A 330 -4.42 -19.86 -1.82
C ARG A 330 -5.38 -18.73 -2.17
N TYR A 331 -5.97 -18.84 -3.35
CA TYR A 331 -6.77 -17.79 -3.98
C TYR A 331 -8.16 -18.34 -4.30
N THR A 332 -9.17 -17.89 -3.57
CA THR A 332 -10.54 -18.40 -3.65
C THR A 332 -11.49 -17.34 -4.22
N HIS A 333 -12.20 -17.68 -5.29
CA HIS A 333 -13.22 -16.82 -5.87
C HIS A 333 -14.60 -17.13 -5.26
N THR A 334 -15.07 -16.25 -4.38
CA THR A 334 -16.35 -16.39 -3.65
C THR A 334 -17.56 -15.78 -4.36
N GLY A 335 -17.33 -15.19 -5.54
CA GLY A 335 -18.33 -14.47 -6.31
C GLY A 335 -19.10 -15.28 -7.34
N SER A 336 -19.63 -14.61 -8.36
CA SER A 336 -20.49 -15.19 -9.39
C SER A 336 -19.94 -15.00 -10.81
N ALA A 337 -20.50 -15.73 -11.77
CA ALA A 337 -20.19 -15.56 -13.19
C ALA A 337 -20.92 -14.35 -13.84
N ILE A 338 -21.70 -13.61 -13.07
CA ILE A 338 -22.55 -12.52 -13.58
C ILE A 338 -21.80 -11.19 -13.44
N TYR A 339 -21.68 -10.47 -14.56
CA TYR A 339 -21.15 -9.10 -14.58
C TYR A 339 -21.88 -8.20 -13.58
N PRO A 340 -21.20 -7.34 -12.80
CA PRO A 340 -19.80 -6.91 -12.95
C PRO A 340 -18.73 -7.87 -12.42
N ASP A 341 -19.11 -8.97 -11.77
CA ASP A 341 -18.19 -10.03 -11.38
C ASP A 341 -17.79 -10.90 -12.59
N GLY A 342 -17.14 -12.03 -12.38
CA GLY A 342 -16.82 -12.99 -13.43
C GLY A 342 -15.43 -13.59 -13.23
N VAL A 343 -14.86 -14.16 -14.28
CA VAL A 343 -13.51 -14.74 -14.20
C VAL A 343 -12.51 -13.67 -13.74
N ASN A 344 -11.69 -14.01 -12.74
CA ASN A 344 -10.57 -13.19 -12.30
C ASN A 344 -9.31 -13.65 -13.02
N ARG A 345 -8.80 -12.82 -13.96
CA ARG A 345 -7.56 -13.09 -14.69
C ARG A 345 -6.48 -12.17 -14.16
N ASN A 346 -5.67 -12.69 -13.24
CA ASN A 346 -4.69 -11.93 -12.51
C ASN A 346 -3.28 -12.18 -13.06
N TYR A 347 -2.47 -11.13 -13.19
CA TYR A 347 -1.03 -11.26 -13.27
C TYR A 347 -0.45 -10.95 -11.89
N MET A 348 -0.01 -11.99 -11.19
CA MET A 348 0.54 -11.89 -9.84
C MET A 348 2.05 -11.73 -9.92
N ARG A 349 2.61 -10.86 -9.08
CA ARG A 349 4.05 -10.70 -8.88
C ARG A 349 4.40 -10.86 -7.42
N VAL A 350 5.39 -11.69 -7.11
CA VAL A 350 5.95 -11.88 -5.77
C VAL A 350 7.32 -11.20 -5.71
N TYR A 351 7.46 -10.20 -4.86
CA TYR A 351 8.71 -9.48 -4.63
C TYR A 351 9.39 -10.04 -3.38
N LEU A 352 10.62 -10.50 -3.57
CA LEU A 352 11.47 -11.16 -2.57
C LEU A 352 12.79 -10.40 -2.40
N PRO A 353 13.61 -10.68 -1.36
CA PRO A 353 14.93 -10.10 -1.24
C PRO A 353 15.75 -10.29 -2.52
N MET A 354 16.46 -9.24 -2.94
CA MET A 354 17.28 -9.28 -4.15
C MET A 354 18.32 -10.41 -4.08
N GLY A 355 18.31 -11.28 -5.08
CA GLY A 355 19.19 -12.46 -5.13
C GLY A 355 18.56 -13.74 -4.58
N SER A 356 17.29 -13.70 -4.13
CA SER A 356 16.55 -14.91 -3.76
C SER A 356 16.55 -15.90 -4.92
N HIS A 357 16.88 -17.16 -4.62
CA HIS A 357 17.00 -18.22 -5.62
C HIS A 357 15.75 -19.09 -5.61
N ILE A 358 14.94 -19.02 -6.66
CA ILE A 358 13.73 -19.83 -6.81
C ILE A 358 14.13 -21.28 -7.10
N THR A 359 13.68 -22.21 -6.26
CA THR A 359 14.01 -23.63 -6.38
C THR A 359 12.87 -24.42 -7.01
N GLU A 360 11.62 -24.06 -6.73
CA GLU A 360 10.45 -24.75 -7.27
C GLU A 360 9.24 -23.81 -7.34
N THR A 361 8.41 -24.02 -8.36
CA THR A 361 7.12 -23.36 -8.55
C THR A 361 6.09 -24.44 -8.87
N ILE A 362 5.03 -24.54 -8.07
CA ILE A 362 3.95 -25.53 -8.28
C ILE A 362 2.60 -24.81 -8.36
N GLY A 363 1.80 -25.15 -9.37
CA GLY A 363 0.38 -24.81 -9.44
C GLY A 363 -0.17 -24.89 -10.86
N GLN A 364 -1.47 -25.20 -10.98
CA GLN A 364 -2.13 -25.50 -12.27
C GLN A 364 -1.91 -24.45 -13.39
N ASP A 365 -1.74 -23.17 -13.05
CA ASP A 365 -1.50 -22.08 -14.02
C ASP A 365 -0.02 -21.64 -14.08
N VAL A 366 0.82 -22.12 -13.16
CA VAL A 366 2.20 -21.67 -12.93
C VAL A 366 3.22 -22.70 -13.45
N ASP A 367 2.79 -23.94 -13.67
CA ASP A 367 3.64 -25.08 -14.10
C ASP A 367 4.32 -24.90 -15.48
N THR A 368 4.03 -23.84 -16.26
CA THR A 368 4.57 -23.69 -17.62
C THR A 368 5.30 -22.39 -17.94
N GLN A 369 5.14 -21.30 -17.17
CA GLN A 369 5.82 -20.02 -17.43
C GLN A 369 5.79 -19.11 -16.19
N VAL A 370 6.95 -18.89 -15.60
CA VAL A 370 7.19 -17.84 -14.59
C VAL A 370 8.20 -16.86 -15.14
N ASP A 371 7.90 -15.58 -15.01
CA ASP A 371 8.81 -14.49 -15.36
C ASP A 371 9.63 -14.14 -14.12
N ILE A 372 10.93 -14.46 -14.13
CA ILE A 372 11.85 -14.06 -13.06
C ILE A 372 12.64 -12.86 -13.55
N ASP A 373 12.48 -11.73 -12.86
CA ASP A 373 13.14 -10.47 -13.17
C ASP A 373 13.60 -9.77 -11.89
N SER A 374 14.10 -8.56 -12.01
CA SER A 374 14.46 -7.69 -10.91
C SER A 374 13.87 -6.29 -11.08
N ALA A 375 13.22 -5.79 -10.03
CA ALA A 375 12.67 -4.44 -9.98
C ALA A 375 12.71 -3.91 -8.55
N ASP A 376 12.83 -2.59 -8.36
CA ASP A 376 12.81 -1.94 -7.03
C ASP A 376 13.78 -2.57 -5.99
N GLY A 377 14.93 -3.07 -6.47
CA GLY A 377 15.90 -3.76 -5.62
C GLY A 377 15.36 -5.07 -5.01
N LYS A 378 14.50 -5.79 -5.74
CA LYS A 378 13.92 -7.09 -5.37
C LYS A 378 14.08 -8.10 -6.50
N THR A 379 14.13 -9.38 -6.14
CA THR A 379 13.83 -10.46 -7.09
C THR A 379 12.32 -10.51 -7.27
N VAL A 380 11.83 -10.55 -8.50
CA VAL A 380 10.40 -10.55 -8.82
C VAL A 380 10.04 -11.82 -9.56
N VAL A 381 9.06 -12.56 -9.05
CA VAL A 381 8.48 -13.75 -9.70
C VAL A 381 7.07 -13.42 -10.17
N GLY A 382 6.89 -13.29 -11.49
CA GLY A 382 5.63 -12.99 -12.14
C GLY A 382 4.98 -14.22 -12.77
N PHE A 383 3.66 -14.36 -12.65
CA PHE A 383 2.91 -15.42 -13.30
C PHE A 383 1.43 -15.06 -13.47
N TRP A 384 0.78 -15.70 -14.43
CA TRP A 384 -0.67 -15.62 -14.59
C TRP A 384 -1.38 -16.56 -13.62
N LEU A 385 -2.47 -16.09 -13.04
CA LEU A 385 -3.38 -16.87 -12.21
C LEU A 385 -4.80 -16.54 -12.62
N THR A 386 -5.52 -17.51 -13.17
CA THR A 386 -6.91 -17.33 -13.58
C THR A 386 -7.82 -18.17 -12.71
N VAL A 387 -8.74 -17.53 -11.97
CA VAL A 387 -9.66 -18.23 -11.06
C VAL A 387 -11.10 -17.94 -11.47
N ASN A 388 -11.85 -18.99 -11.76
CA ASN A 388 -13.26 -18.93 -12.09
C ASN A 388 -14.12 -18.76 -10.83
N PRO A 389 -15.36 -18.29 -10.95
CA PRO A 389 -16.29 -18.25 -9.83
C PRO A 389 -16.48 -19.60 -9.14
N ASN A 390 -16.41 -19.60 -7.80
CA ASN A 390 -16.44 -20.78 -6.92
C ASN A 390 -15.22 -21.72 -7.04
N GLU A 391 -14.18 -21.31 -7.76
CA GLU A 391 -12.91 -22.03 -7.84
C GLU A 391 -11.96 -21.56 -6.73
N THR A 392 -11.09 -22.47 -6.30
CA THR A 392 -9.92 -22.15 -5.48
C THR A 392 -8.69 -22.69 -6.19
N LYS A 393 -7.68 -21.85 -6.36
CA LYS A 393 -6.36 -22.25 -6.84
C LYS A 393 -5.32 -22.00 -5.76
N GLU A 394 -4.28 -22.82 -5.76
CA GLU A 394 -3.17 -22.73 -4.83
C GLU A 394 -1.87 -22.74 -5.63
N ILE A 395 -1.01 -21.75 -5.34
CA ILE A 395 0.33 -21.63 -5.91
C ILE A 395 1.34 -21.79 -4.78
N ARG A 396 2.39 -22.58 -5.02
CA ARG A 396 3.52 -22.74 -4.10
C ARG A 396 4.81 -22.29 -4.78
N LEU A 397 5.57 -21.46 -4.08
CA LEU A 397 6.88 -20.97 -4.48
C LEU A 397 7.88 -21.35 -3.39
N ASP A 398 8.84 -22.20 -3.73
CA ASP A 398 9.97 -22.51 -2.86
C ASP A 398 11.20 -21.73 -3.32
N TYR A 399 11.91 -21.15 -2.36
CA TYR A 399 13.09 -20.36 -2.63
C TYR A 399 14.08 -20.36 -1.46
N THR A 400 15.33 -20.04 -1.76
CA THR A 400 16.37 -19.83 -0.74
C THR A 400 16.70 -18.33 -0.66
N LEU A 401 16.80 -17.80 0.55
CA LEU A 401 17.18 -16.40 0.76
C LEU A 401 18.64 -16.14 0.38
N PRO A 402 18.99 -14.92 -0.06
CA PRO A 402 20.34 -14.56 -0.50
C PRO A 402 21.32 -14.34 0.65
N PHE A 403 20.94 -14.67 1.89
CA PHE A 403 21.73 -14.52 3.08
C PHE A 403 21.48 -15.66 4.07
N GLU A 404 22.42 -15.82 5.00
CA GLU A 404 22.36 -16.78 6.08
C GLU A 404 22.16 -16.04 7.42
N LEU A 405 21.64 -16.74 8.43
CA LEU A 405 21.57 -16.18 9.78
C LEU A 405 22.97 -15.98 10.37
N ASN A 406 23.21 -14.76 10.83
CA ASN A 406 24.49 -14.37 11.42
C ASN A 406 24.46 -14.50 12.94
N PHE A 407 25.02 -15.60 13.46
CA PHE A 407 25.06 -15.86 14.90
C PHE A 407 26.18 -15.09 15.61
N ILE A 408 25.79 -14.28 16.59
CA ILE A 408 26.68 -13.58 17.52
C ILE A 408 26.37 -14.08 18.93
N ASN A 409 27.37 -14.63 19.63
CA ASN A 409 27.17 -15.25 20.95
C ASN A 409 26.02 -16.27 20.97
N SER A 410 25.98 -17.14 19.95
CA SER A 410 24.94 -18.16 19.76
C SER A 410 23.52 -17.62 19.56
N LYS A 411 23.35 -16.34 19.19
CA LYS A 411 22.05 -15.74 18.85
C LYS A 411 22.07 -15.06 17.49
N ALA A 412 21.01 -15.18 16.72
CA ALA A 412 20.80 -14.46 15.46
C ALA A 412 19.36 -13.92 15.42
N ASP A 413 19.19 -12.72 14.88
CA ASP A 413 17.86 -12.14 14.65
C ASP A 413 17.42 -12.45 13.22
N TYR A 414 16.21 -12.97 13.08
CA TYR A 414 15.49 -13.08 11.82
C TYR A 414 14.38 -12.02 11.81
N THR A 415 14.28 -11.29 10.70
CA THR A 415 13.24 -10.27 10.50
C THR A 415 12.65 -10.41 9.12
N LEU A 416 11.33 -10.54 9.05
CA LEU A 416 10.53 -10.52 7.84
C LEU A 416 9.70 -9.25 7.78
N GLN A 417 9.86 -8.50 6.69
CA GLN A 417 9.04 -7.36 6.35
C GLN A 417 7.95 -7.80 5.35
N ILE A 418 6.69 -7.87 5.80
CA ILE A 418 5.54 -8.14 4.92
C ILE A 418 4.87 -6.84 4.53
N GLN A 419 4.80 -6.57 3.23
CA GLN A 419 4.14 -5.38 2.70
C GLN A 419 2.74 -5.71 2.16
N LYS A 420 1.74 -4.92 2.57
CA LYS A 420 0.39 -4.98 2.03
C LYS A 420 0.32 -4.28 0.67
N GLN A 421 -0.42 -4.88 -0.27
CA GLN A 421 -0.84 -4.21 -1.50
C GLN A 421 -1.99 -3.24 -1.24
N SER A 422 -1.87 -2.03 -1.78
CA SER A 422 -2.96 -1.04 -1.81
C SER A 422 -4.23 -1.63 -2.43
N GLY A 423 -5.40 -1.32 -1.88
CA GLY A 423 -6.71 -1.79 -2.35
C GLY A 423 -6.99 -3.29 -2.21
N ALA A 424 -5.99 -4.13 -1.91
CA ALA A 424 -6.19 -5.54 -1.62
C ALA A 424 -6.82 -5.72 -0.23
N ASN A 425 -7.95 -6.42 -0.21
CA ASN A 425 -8.76 -6.71 0.98
C ASN A 425 -8.91 -8.23 1.16
N ARG A 426 -9.41 -8.66 2.33
CA ARG A 426 -9.70 -10.07 2.64
C ARG A 426 -8.47 -10.98 2.49
N THR A 427 -7.33 -10.50 3.01
CA THR A 427 -6.06 -11.23 3.03
C THR A 427 -5.75 -11.69 4.43
N VAL A 428 -5.61 -13.00 4.61
CA VAL A 428 -5.05 -13.59 5.82
C VAL A 428 -3.61 -13.98 5.53
N PHE A 429 -2.70 -13.65 6.44
CA PHE A 429 -1.31 -14.05 6.35
C PHE A 429 -0.93 -14.88 7.57
N SER A 430 -0.30 -16.03 7.33
CA SER A 430 0.27 -16.88 8.37
C SER A 430 1.73 -17.18 8.08
N HIS A 431 2.58 -17.04 9.09
CA HIS A 431 4.00 -17.32 8.99
C HIS A 431 4.40 -18.37 10.02
N TYR A 432 5.09 -19.41 9.55
CA TYR A 432 5.61 -20.48 10.36
C TYR A 432 7.13 -20.45 10.26
N ILE A 433 7.83 -20.35 11.39
CA ILE A 433 9.28 -20.39 11.44
C ILE A 433 9.68 -21.70 12.10
N GLU A 434 10.49 -22.49 11.42
CA GLU A 434 11.02 -23.78 11.88
C GLU A 434 12.55 -23.71 11.88
N VAL A 435 13.19 -24.28 12.90
CA VAL A 435 14.65 -24.27 13.03
C VAL A 435 15.20 -25.68 13.21
N ALA A 436 16.45 -25.90 12.76
CA ALA A 436 17.13 -27.18 12.87
C ALA A 436 17.26 -27.72 14.31
N ASP A 437 17.58 -29.01 14.43
CA ASP A 437 17.66 -29.72 15.72
C ASP A 437 18.67 -29.12 16.71
N ASN A 438 19.74 -28.48 16.21
CA ASN A 438 20.74 -27.76 17.03
C ASN A 438 20.38 -26.30 17.32
N MET A 439 19.15 -25.86 17.00
CA MET A 439 18.69 -24.49 17.20
C MET A 439 17.39 -24.41 17.98
N ASP A 440 17.04 -23.23 18.49
CA ASP A 440 15.75 -22.93 19.07
C ASP A 440 15.29 -21.49 18.77
N LEU A 441 14.03 -21.20 19.04
CA LEU A 441 13.44 -19.86 18.98
C LEU A 441 13.18 -19.33 20.40
N ALA A 442 13.54 -18.06 20.63
CA ALA A 442 13.16 -17.31 21.82
C ALA A 442 11.92 -16.44 21.55
N VAL A 443 10.90 -16.56 22.41
CA VAL A 443 9.66 -15.78 22.28
C VAL A 443 9.81 -14.45 23.02
N ASN A 444 9.49 -13.33 22.34
CA ASN A 444 9.45 -11.99 22.94
C ASN A 444 8.28 -11.86 23.91
N SER A 445 8.46 -12.27 25.17
CA SER A 445 7.58 -11.90 26.30
C SER A 445 8.14 -12.38 27.65
N GLY A 446 9.37 -12.00 28.02
CA GLY A 446 9.90 -12.16 29.39
C GLY A 446 9.83 -13.57 29.99
N SER A 447 9.57 -14.59 29.17
CA SER A 447 9.37 -15.98 29.55
C SER A 447 10.41 -16.79 28.80
N GLU A 448 11.09 -17.69 29.50
CA GLU A 448 12.12 -18.60 28.98
C GLU A 448 11.53 -19.69 28.05
N ALA A 449 10.40 -19.44 27.40
CA ALA A 449 9.76 -20.41 26.53
C ALA A 449 10.62 -20.63 25.28
N ILE A 450 11.28 -21.79 25.23
CA ILE A 450 12.07 -22.29 24.12
C ILE A 450 11.15 -23.13 23.22
N ARG A 451 11.13 -22.87 21.91
CA ARG A 451 10.35 -23.66 20.94
C ARG A 451 11.16 -24.00 19.69
N LYS A 452 10.79 -25.09 19.02
CA LYS A 452 11.32 -25.47 17.70
C LYS A 452 10.61 -24.73 16.57
N ASP A 453 9.44 -24.19 16.85
CA ASP A 453 8.56 -23.53 15.92
C ASP A 453 7.92 -22.25 16.50
N MET A 454 7.59 -21.32 15.63
CA MET A 454 6.82 -20.12 15.95
C MET A 454 5.77 -19.89 14.86
N THR A 455 4.56 -19.47 15.26
CA THR A 455 3.49 -19.13 14.33
C THR A 455 3.02 -17.70 14.57
N PHE A 456 2.95 -16.93 13.50
CA PHE A 456 2.27 -15.64 13.43
C PHE A 456 1.08 -15.77 12.48
N SER A 457 -0.08 -15.23 12.86
CA SER A 457 -1.25 -15.19 11.96
C SER A 457 -2.03 -13.91 12.22
N ASP A 458 -2.29 -13.15 11.17
CA ASP A 458 -3.06 -11.91 11.23
C ASP A 458 -3.75 -11.61 9.89
N ARG A 459 -4.70 -10.69 9.91
CA ARG A 459 -5.18 -10.05 8.69
C ARG A 459 -4.13 -9.09 8.17
N LEU A 460 -3.81 -9.18 6.88
CA LEU A 460 -2.87 -8.27 6.23
C LEU A 460 -3.58 -6.98 5.81
N ASP A 461 -4.11 -6.25 6.80
CA ASP A 461 -4.81 -4.97 6.61
C ASP A 461 -3.84 -3.76 6.64
N LYS A 462 -2.56 -3.97 6.96
CA LYS A 462 -1.44 -3.01 6.90
C LYS A 462 -0.11 -3.75 6.70
N ASP A 463 0.98 -3.01 6.51
CA ASP A 463 2.33 -3.58 6.54
C ASP A 463 2.65 -4.14 7.93
N ASN A 464 3.34 -5.27 7.98
CA ASN A 464 3.69 -5.99 9.19
C ASN A 464 5.18 -6.36 9.22
N THR A 465 5.74 -6.43 10.42
CA THR A 465 7.10 -6.92 10.65
C THR A 465 7.02 -8.10 11.61
N VAL A 466 7.55 -9.25 11.20
CA VAL A 466 7.69 -10.44 12.06
C VAL A 466 9.15 -10.57 12.44
N THR A 467 9.44 -10.70 13.74
CA THR A 467 10.80 -10.89 14.24
C THR A 467 10.90 -12.14 15.10
N ALA A 468 12.02 -12.83 14.99
CA ALA A 468 12.34 -13.99 15.80
C ALA A 468 13.82 -13.98 16.17
N VAL A 469 14.14 -14.42 17.39
CA VAL A 469 15.53 -14.62 17.82
C VAL A 469 15.81 -16.12 17.78
N VAL A 470 16.74 -16.53 16.93
CA VAL A 470 17.22 -17.90 16.80
C VAL A 470 18.44 -18.09 17.69
N ARG A 471 18.45 -19.14 18.51
CA ARG A 471 19.61 -19.54 19.31
C ARG A 471 20.19 -20.83 18.80
N GLN A 472 21.52 -20.93 18.79
CA GLN A 472 22.24 -22.13 18.37
C GLN A 472 22.97 -22.78 19.55
N TYR A 473 22.72 -24.07 19.75
CA TYR A 473 23.45 -24.88 20.73
C TYR A 473 24.81 -25.30 20.15
N ARG A 474 25.81 -25.44 21.02
CA ARG A 474 27.11 -26.01 20.65
C ARG A 474 27.10 -27.53 20.65
#